data_AF-A0A916M270-F1
#
_entry.id   AF-A0A916M270-F1
#
_cell.length_a   1.000
_cell.length_b   1.000
_cell.length_c   1.000
_cell.angle_alpha   90.00
_cell.angle_beta   90.00
_cell.angle_gamma   90.00
#
_symmetry.space_group_name_H-M   'P 1'
#
loop_
_entity.id
_entity.type
_entity.pdbx_description
1 polymer ?
#
loop_
_entity_poly.entity_id
_entity_poly.type
_entity_poly.pdbx_seq_one_letter_code
_entity_poly.pdbx_strand_id
1 'polypeptide(L)'
;MALIERSLHRAVVLSVAVFVAGFSATGFGQPCQIAPETVTAVGITTDQEAEISRCVRENAADLTSADAAKRRASRLALLRPLENSGASANFRFAYARALISTLESALQSTDDRVAVNALVVAGDVATDSTTSLLIASLKSDRPALRYDAAYGLRRTFEAMVRSAPAVNPDNIGIAINALRDRTAVESDGQVLKACVAALLAATDVPSNHAPTARADATAALCVGLGTHVKGASGKAAEPAVLDAYLKGVDGVRIVLARPGIAITATEAKAACELSGRCAAYGVRILRSKGLAAGESESREVLSNTIAASETLLGQAALSLSAGVLRLPRRDLGDKFSRAVDVNSEVVFINEASAVVGSEGLLSKPPFDFPKGHFLP
;
A
#
# COMPACT_ATOMS: atom_id res chain seq x y z
N MET A 1 27.33 -52.89 -13.93
CA MET A 1 27.21 -53.37 -15.33
C MET A 1 26.44 -52.32 -16.10
N ALA A 2 26.91 -51.60 -17.13
CA ALA A 2 28.17 -51.44 -17.87
C ALA A 2 28.01 -50.05 -18.55
N LEU A 3 28.89 -49.05 -18.38
CA LEU A 3 30.15 -48.78 -19.09
C LEU A 3 30.09 -48.89 -20.63
N ILE A 4 29.96 -47.74 -21.32
CA ILE A 4 30.44 -47.39 -22.68
C ILE A 4 30.50 -45.83 -22.70
N GLU A 5 31.58 -45.05 -22.68
CA GLU A 5 32.95 -45.03 -23.22
C GLU A 5 33.10 -44.64 -24.71
N ARG A 6 34.01 -43.66 -24.95
CA ARG A 6 34.63 -43.12 -26.20
C ARG A 6 34.04 -41.80 -26.75
N SER A 7 34.63 -40.62 -26.53
CA SER A 7 35.94 -40.07 -26.96
C SER A 7 36.03 -39.77 -28.47
N LEU A 8 36.11 -38.50 -28.87
CA LEU A 8 36.96 -38.09 -30.00
C LEU A 8 37.36 -36.62 -29.92
N HIS A 9 38.67 -36.40 -29.85
CA HIS A 9 39.37 -35.14 -29.90
C HIS A 9 39.27 -34.48 -31.28
N ARG A 10 38.95 -33.18 -31.33
CA ARG A 10 39.45 -32.27 -32.38
C ARG A 10 39.90 -30.96 -31.75
N ALA A 11 41.21 -30.85 -31.63
CA ALA A 11 41.92 -29.61 -31.37
C ALA A 11 41.71 -28.66 -32.56
N VAL A 12 41.23 -27.45 -32.27
CA VAL A 12 41.34 -26.29 -33.17
C VAL A 12 42.09 -25.23 -32.38
N VAL A 13 43.37 -25.09 -32.70
CA VAL A 13 44.21 -23.97 -32.29
C VAL A 13 43.83 -22.80 -33.18
N LEU A 14 43.11 -21.83 -32.63
CA LEU A 14 42.86 -20.55 -33.29
C LEU A 14 43.60 -19.45 -32.51
N SER A 15 44.66 -18.94 -33.11
CA SER A 15 45.44 -17.80 -32.63
C SER A 15 44.58 -16.54 -32.64
N VAL A 16 44.14 -16.09 -31.47
CA VAL A 16 43.49 -14.79 -31.29
C VAL A 16 44.57 -13.74 -31.07
N ALA A 17 44.76 -12.88 -32.07
CA ALA A 17 45.57 -11.69 -31.96
C ALA A 17 44.96 -10.73 -30.93
N VAL A 18 45.69 -10.47 -29.85
CA VAL A 18 45.33 -9.51 -28.80
C VAL A 18 45.55 -8.10 -29.36
N PHE A 19 44.48 -7.48 -29.87
CA PHE A 19 44.45 -6.05 -30.14
C PHE A 19 44.18 -5.32 -28.82
N VAL A 20 45.24 -4.84 -28.16
CA VAL A 20 45.14 -3.91 -27.03
C VAL A 20 44.74 -2.54 -27.59
N ALA A 21 43.45 -2.37 -27.89
CA ALA A 21 42.89 -1.05 -28.09
C ALA A 21 42.85 -0.38 -26.71
N GLY A 22 43.64 0.69 -26.55
CA GLY A 22 43.62 1.54 -25.37
C GLY A 22 42.24 2.16 -25.20
N PHE A 23 41.36 1.50 -24.46
CA PHE A 23 40.19 2.13 -23.87
C PHE A 23 40.71 3.10 -22.82
N SER A 24 40.80 4.38 -23.19
CA SER A 24 40.80 5.47 -22.22
C SER A 24 39.56 5.25 -21.36
N ALA A 25 39.75 4.71 -20.16
CA ALA A 25 38.71 4.64 -19.15
C ALA A 25 38.28 6.09 -18.92
N THR A 26 37.19 6.50 -19.54
CA THR A 26 36.42 7.66 -19.10
C THR A 26 36.15 7.38 -17.65
N GLY A 27 36.87 8.06 -16.76
CA GLY A 27 36.76 7.85 -15.32
C GLY A 27 35.28 7.94 -15.00
N PHE A 28 34.69 6.83 -14.59
CA PHE A 28 33.38 6.84 -13.98
C PHE A 28 33.51 7.80 -12.81
N GLY A 29 32.99 9.02 -12.97
CA GLY A 29 33.09 10.06 -11.95
C GLY A 29 32.70 9.43 -10.64
N GLN A 30 33.57 9.55 -9.63
CA GLN A 30 33.29 8.95 -8.33
C GLN A 30 31.89 9.42 -7.91
N PRO A 31 30.96 8.49 -7.67
CA PRO A 31 29.58 8.84 -7.41
C PRO A 31 29.58 9.74 -6.19
N CYS A 32 29.09 10.97 -6.31
CA CYS A 32 29.18 11.94 -5.24
C CYS A 32 28.83 11.30 -3.89
N GLN A 33 29.76 11.42 -2.95
CA GLN A 33 29.63 10.91 -1.59
C GLN A 33 29.34 12.09 -0.68
N ILE A 34 28.26 11.99 0.07
CA ILE A 34 27.95 12.90 1.17
C ILE A 34 28.64 12.33 2.41
N ALA A 35 29.37 13.17 3.12
CA ALA A 35 30.05 12.76 4.34
C ALA A 35 29.05 12.19 5.36
N PRO A 36 29.35 11.06 6.04
CA PRO A 36 28.45 10.48 7.03
C PRO A 36 27.99 11.46 8.11
N GLU A 37 28.89 12.34 8.55
CA GLU A 37 28.61 13.40 9.51
C GLU A 37 27.57 14.41 9.02
N THR A 38 27.46 14.63 7.71
CA THR A 38 26.42 15.45 7.08
C THR A 38 25.07 14.73 7.08
N VAL A 39 25.06 13.42 6.82
CA VAL A 39 23.83 12.60 6.80
C VAL A 39 23.19 12.49 8.19
N THR A 40 24.01 12.37 9.23
CA THR A 40 23.53 12.22 10.62
C THR A 40 23.49 13.55 11.39
N ALA A 41 23.75 14.68 10.75
CA ALA A 41 23.95 15.95 11.43
C ALA A 41 22.69 16.41 12.17
N VAL A 42 22.85 16.88 13.41
CA VAL A 42 21.78 17.53 14.18
C VAL A 42 21.43 18.91 13.62
N GLY A 43 22.34 19.55 12.90
CA GLY A 43 22.10 20.78 12.15
C GLY A 43 22.95 20.76 10.88
N ILE A 44 22.45 21.39 9.81
CA ILE A 44 23.15 21.45 8.51
C ILE A 44 23.84 22.81 8.40
N THR A 45 25.17 22.80 8.25
CA THR A 45 25.95 24.01 7.99
C THR A 45 25.86 24.43 6.52
N THR A 46 26.32 25.65 6.20
CA THR A 46 26.38 26.13 4.80
C THR A 46 27.22 25.24 3.90
N ASP A 47 28.37 24.74 4.40
CA ASP A 47 29.25 23.86 3.63
C ASP A 47 28.60 22.49 3.36
N GLN A 48 27.89 21.95 4.36
CA GLN A 48 27.13 20.72 4.23
C GLN A 48 25.93 20.89 3.27
N GLU A 49 25.26 22.04 3.29
CA GLU A 49 24.20 22.34 2.33
C GLU A 49 24.74 22.45 0.89
N ALA A 50 25.92 23.06 0.71
CA ALA A 50 26.60 23.12 -0.57
C ALA A 50 27.01 21.72 -1.07
N GLU A 51 27.50 20.86 -0.17
CA GLU A 51 27.81 19.45 -0.43
C GLU A 51 26.56 18.69 -0.89
N ILE A 52 25.46 18.77 -0.14
CA ILE A 52 24.18 18.14 -0.46
C ILE A 52 23.69 18.61 -1.83
N SER A 53 23.67 19.92 -2.07
CA SER A 53 23.17 20.51 -3.31
C SER A 53 24.00 20.10 -4.52
N ARG A 54 25.33 20.06 -4.39
CA ARG A 54 26.22 19.55 -5.44
C ARG A 54 25.89 18.09 -5.74
N CYS A 55 25.78 17.27 -4.70
CA CYS A 55 25.50 15.85 -4.84
C CYS A 55 24.18 15.55 -5.54
N VAL A 56 23.13 16.28 -5.13
CA VAL A 56 21.81 16.19 -5.74
C VAL A 56 21.87 16.59 -7.21
N ARG A 57 22.48 17.73 -7.55
CA ARG A 57 22.57 18.18 -8.95
C ARG A 57 23.29 17.18 -9.85
N GLU A 58 24.43 16.64 -9.39
CA GLU A 58 25.22 15.68 -10.15
C GLU A 58 24.44 14.38 -10.41
N ASN A 59 23.75 13.87 -9.39
CA ASN A 59 23.03 12.61 -9.51
C ASN A 59 21.62 12.75 -10.10
N ALA A 60 20.99 13.92 -10.05
CA ALA A 60 19.64 14.13 -10.56
C ALA A 60 19.58 14.45 -12.06
N ALA A 61 20.70 14.79 -12.69
CA ALA A 61 20.77 15.15 -14.11
C ALA A 61 20.18 14.08 -15.04
N ASP A 62 20.37 12.80 -14.70
CA ASP A 62 19.89 11.66 -15.48
C ASP A 62 18.53 11.13 -15.00
N LEU A 63 17.86 11.76 -14.04
CA LEU A 63 16.58 11.28 -13.50
C LEU A 63 15.46 11.30 -14.57
N THR A 64 15.56 12.24 -15.51
CA THR A 64 14.66 12.44 -16.65
C THR A 64 15.22 11.90 -17.97
N SER A 65 16.41 11.29 -17.96
CA SER A 65 17.06 10.74 -19.14
C SER A 65 16.16 9.75 -19.87
N ALA A 66 16.19 9.67 -21.20
CA ALA A 66 15.45 8.64 -21.94
C ALA A 66 16.01 7.22 -21.72
N ASP A 67 17.29 7.14 -21.33
CA ASP A 67 17.99 5.89 -21.06
C ASP A 67 17.60 5.31 -19.69
N ALA A 68 17.00 4.12 -19.70
CA ALA A 68 16.54 3.45 -18.50
C ALA A 68 17.68 3.07 -17.52
N ALA A 69 18.87 2.75 -18.04
CA ALA A 69 20.02 2.40 -17.21
C ALA A 69 20.54 3.64 -16.48
N LYS A 70 20.64 4.78 -17.17
CA LYS A 70 21.02 6.06 -16.56
C LYS A 70 20.03 6.53 -15.52
N ARG A 71 18.71 6.51 -15.82
CA ARG A 71 17.66 6.83 -14.82
C ARG A 71 17.76 5.97 -13.58
N ARG A 72 17.96 4.65 -13.74
CA ARG A 72 18.11 3.72 -12.63
C ARG A 72 19.36 4.02 -11.80
N ALA A 73 20.50 4.26 -12.44
CA ALA A 73 21.75 4.59 -11.76
C ALA A 73 21.63 5.90 -10.97
N SER A 74 21.08 6.95 -11.61
CA SER A 74 20.75 8.24 -11.00
C SER A 74 19.88 8.07 -9.75
N ARG A 75 18.77 7.32 -9.87
CA ARG A 75 17.90 7.02 -8.72
C ARG A 75 18.67 6.34 -7.59
N LEU A 76 19.40 5.26 -7.88
CA LEU A 76 20.14 4.53 -6.84
C LEU A 76 21.17 5.43 -6.14
N ALA A 77 21.84 6.29 -6.89
CA ALA A 77 22.80 7.24 -6.33
C ALA A 77 22.13 8.28 -5.41
N LEU A 78 20.93 8.76 -5.77
CA LEU A 78 20.14 9.67 -4.93
C LEU A 78 19.57 8.99 -3.68
N LEU A 79 19.24 7.70 -3.75
CA LEU A 79 18.67 6.97 -2.62
C LEU A 79 19.73 6.47 -1.63
N ARG A 80 20.96 6.23 -2.08
CA ARG A 80 22.05 5.70 -1.25
C ARG A 80 22.26 6.46 0.09
N PRO A 81 22.27 7.81 0.15
CA PRO A 81 22.40 8.52 1.42
C PRO A 81 21.23 8.31 2.39
N LEU A 82 20.06 7.88 1.90
CA LEU A 82 18.82 7.69 2.65
C LEU A 82 18.62 6.23 3.13
N GLU A 83 19.40 5.28 2.59
CA GLU A 83 19.33 3.85 2.96
C GLU A 83 19.74 3.60 4.42
N ASN A 84 20.65 4.44 4.94
CA ASN A 84 21.07 4.37 6.32
C ASN A 84 19.95 4.87 7.24
N SER A 85 19.53 4.05 8.22
CA SER A 85 18.54 4.43 9.24
C SER A 85 18.94 5.65 10.09
N GLY A 86 20.20 6.10 9.99
CA GLY A 86 20.73 7.28 10.66
C GLY A 86 20.51 8.62 9.95
N ALA A 87 19.90 8.66 8.75
CA ALA A 87 19.64 9.93 8.07
C ALA A 87 18.75 10.85 8.93
N SER A 88 19.31 12.00 9.32
CA SER A 88 18.62 12.93 10.22
C SER A 88 17.47 13.65 9.50
N ALA A 89 16.50 14.13 10.27
CA ALA A 89 15.40 14.93 9.72
C ALA A 89 15.92 16.20 9.02
N ASN A 90 16.93 16.86 9.60
CA ASN A 90 17.53 18.06 9.02
C ASN A 90 18.27 17.77 7.70
N PHE A 91 18.96 16.64 7.60
CA PHE A 91 19.50 16.17 6.34
C PHE A 91 18.40 15.96 5.30
N ARG A 92 17.32 15.22 5.64
CA ARG A 92 16.19 14.99 4.73
C ARG A 92 15.54 16.29 4.25
N PHE A 93 15.39 17.30 5.11
CA PHE A 93 14.86 18.62 4.73
C PHE A 93 15.77 19.34 3.72
N ALA A 94 17.07 19.42 4.00
CA ALA A 94 18.04 20.03 3.08
C ALA A 94 18.10 19.28 1.74
N TYR A 95 18.08 17.94 1.80
CA TYR A 95 18.07 17.06 0.64
C TYR A 95 16.82 17.27 -0.22
N ALA A 96 15.64 17.33 0.41
CA ALA A 96 14.37 17.61 -0.27
C ALA A 96 14.36 19.00 -0.93
N ARG A 97 14.87 20.04 -0.24
CA ARG A 97 14.97 21.40 -0.78
C ARG A 97 15.81 21.44 -2.06
N ALA A 98 16.91 20.69 -2.11
CA ALA A 98 17.74 20.59 -3.30
C ALA A 98 17.10 19.79 -4.45
N LEU A 99 16.23 18.81 -4.14
CA LEU A 99 15.61 17.93 -5.12
C LEU A 99 14.29 18.44 -5.70
N ILE A 100 13.51 19.21 -4.94
CA ILE A 100 12.06 19.35 -5.17
C ILE A 100 11.71 19.85 -6.58
N SER A 101 12.43 20.85 -7.09
CA SER A 101 12.17 21.40 -8.43
C SER A 101 12.43 20.38 -9.55
N THR A 102 13.42 19.50 -9.37
CA THR A 102 13.72 18.44 -10.34
C THR A 102 12.63 17.36 -10.32
N LEU A 103 12.15 17.00 -9.12
CA LEU A 103 11.04 16.05 -8.98
C LEU A 103 9.75 16.59 -9.58
N GLU A 104 9.42 17.86 -9.32
CA GLU A 104 8.25 18.54 -9.89
C GLU A 104 8.31 18.56 -11.41
N SER A 105 9.46 18.92 -11.99
CA SER A 105 9.66 18.91 -13.45
C SER A 105 9.50 17.51 -14.04
N ALA A 106 10.08 16.49 -13.40
CA ALA A 106 9.97 15.10 -13.85
C ALA A 106 8.52 14.59 -13.81
N LEU A 107 7.70 15.02 -12.84
CA LEU A 107 6.29 14.65 -12.75
C LEU A 107 5.43 15.22 -13.89
N GLN A 108 5.84 16.34 -14.50
CA GLN A 108 5.17 16.90 -15.68
C GLN A 108 5.49 16.13 -16.97
N SER A 109 6.39 15.14 -16.92
CA SER A 109 6.70 14.32 -18.09
C SER A 109 5.49 13.49 -18.54
N THR A 110 5.31 13.43 -19.86
CA THR A 110 4.36 12.52 -20.51
C THR A 110 4.85 11.07 -20.51
N ASP A 111 6.16 10.83 -20.28
CA ASP A 111 6.69 9.49 -20.04
C ASP A 111 6.48 9.09 -18.58
N ASP A 112 5.55 8.16 -18.36
CA ASP A 112 5.24 7.57 -17.04
C ASP A 112 6.49 7.07 -16.32
N ARG A 113 7.49 6.55 -17.04
CA ARG A 113 8.71 6.02 -16.42
C ARG A 113 9.52 7.11 -15.74
N VAL A 114 9.52 8.32 -16.29
CA VAL A 114 10.19 9.48 -15.70
C VAL A 114 9.42 9.97 -14.49
N ALA A 115 8.11 10.13 -14.62
CA ALA A 115 7.25 10.58 -13.52
C ALA A 115 7.25 9.60 -12.33
N VAL A 116 7.12 8.30 -12.61
CA VAL A 116 7.21 7.23 -11.60
C VAL A 116 8.56 7.26 -10.88
N ASN A 117 9.66 7.48 -11.61
CA ASN A 117 10.98 7.56 -10.98
C ASN A 117 11.06 8.72 -9.96
N ALA A 118 10.41 9.85 -10.25
CA ALA A 118 10.32 10.97 -9.32
C ALA A 118 9.48 10.64 -8.07
N LEU A 119 8.34 9.96 -8.24
CA LEU A 119 7.54 9.46 -7.10
C LEU A 119 8.32 8.47 -6.24
N VAL A 120 9.17 7.67 -6.87
CA VAL A 120 10.06 6.75 -6.16
C VAL A 120 11.04 7.52 -5.27
N VAL A 121 11.73 8.52 -5.80
CA VAL A 121 12.62 9.34 -4.98
C VAL A 121 11.86 10.10 -3.88
N ALA A 122 10.68 10.66 -4.21
CA ALA A 122 9.86 11.40 -3.24
C ALA A 122 9.48 10.55 -2.01
N GLY A 123 9.06 9.29 -2.20
CA GLY A 123 8.68 8.39 -1.10
C GLY A 123 9.82 8.04 -0.15
N ASP A 124 11.06 7.92 -0.66
CA ASP A 124 12.21 7.58 0.18
C ASP A 124 12.81 8.80 0.88
N VAL A 125 12.67 10.00 0.30
CA VAL A 125 13.04 11.27 0.93
C VAL A 125 12.16 11.53 2.15
N ALA A 126 10.86 11.23 2.05
CA ALA A 126 9.91 11.22 3.16
C ALA A 126 9.89 12.53 3.96
N THR A 127 9.66 13.65 3.28
CA THR A 127 9.45 14.99 3.87
C THR A 127 8.06 15.54 3.56
N ASP A 128 7.66 16.62 4.21
CA ASP A 128 6.37 17.29 3.93
C ASP A 128 6.19 17.67 2.45
N SER A 129 7.24 18.25 1.83
CA SER A 129 7.19 18.69 0.43
C SER A 129 7.08 17.51 -0.53
N THR A 130 7.84 16.44 -0.31
CA THR A 130 7.80 15.24 -1.15
C THR A 130 6.52 14.42 -0.93
N THR A 131 6.02 14.36 0.29
CA THR A 131 4.71 13.76 0.62
C THR A 131 3.57 14.50 -0.08
N SER A 132 3.65 15.83 -0.16
CA SER A 132 2.67 16.64 -0.90
C SER A 132 2.63 16.31 -2.40
N LEU A 133 3.79 16.02 -3.02
CA LEU A 133 3.85 15.54 -4.42
C LEU A 133 3.16 14.19 -4.60
N LEU A 134 3.35 13.27 -3.65
CA LEU A 134 2.70 11.95 -3.66
C LEU A 134 1.18 12.09 -3.52
N ILE A 135 0.71 12.90 -2.55
CA ILE A 135 -0.73 13.17 -2.35
C ILE A 135 -1.36 13.78 -3.60
N ALA A 136 -0.70 14.73 -4.25
CA ALA A 136 -1.18 15.32 -5.50
C ALA A 136 -1.27 14.27 -6.61
N SER A 137 -0.27 13.38 -6.71
CA SER A 137 -0.18 12.35 -7.74
C SER A 137 -1.21 11.22 -7.58
N LEU A 138 -1.74 11.00 -6.38
CA LEU A 138 -2.94 10.15 -6.19
C LEU A 138 -4.13 10.64 -7.01
N LYS A 139 -4.18 11.92 -7.42
CA LYS A 139 -5.27 12.50 -8.22
C LYS A 139 -5.04 12.42 -9.73
N SER A 140 -3.92 11.88 -10.19
CA SER A 140 -3.64 11.74 -11.63
C SER A 140 -4.67 10.84 -12.31
N ASP A 141 -5.00 11.17 -13.55
CA ASP A 141 -5.74 10.31 -14.48
C ASP A 141 -4.96 9.05 -14.88
N ARG A 142 -3.62 9.09 -14.83
CA ARG A 142 -2.72 7.97 -15.14
C ARG A 142 -2.65 6.94 -14.00
N PRO A 143 -3.10 5.69 -14.19
CA PRO A 143 -3.07 4.67 -13.14
C PRO A 143 -1.66 4.38 -12.60
N ALA A 144 -0.63 4.39 -13.44
CA ALA A 144 0.76 4.18 -13.03
C ALA A 144 1.20 5.19 -11.97
N LEU A 145 0.88 6.48 -12.15
CA LEU A 145 1.23 7.50 -11.17
C LEU A 145 0.45 7.34 -9.86
N ARG A 146 -0.84 6.98 -9.93
CA ARG A 146 -1.62 6.72 -8.71
C ARG A 146 -1.07 5.53 -7.92
N TYR A 147 -0.68 4.46 -8.63
CA TYR A 147 -0.04 3.29 -8.05
C TYR A 147 1.26 3.66 -7.32
N ASP A 148 2.18 4.31 -8.03
CA ASP A 148 3.49 4.69 -7.48
C ASP A 148 3.39 5.77 -6.41
N ALA A 149 2.37 6.64 -6.47
CA ALA A 149 2.08 7.59 -5.41
C ALA A 149 1.65 6.89 -4.12
N ALA A 150 0.74 5.91 -4.20
CA ALA A 150 0.34 5.11 -3.05
C ALA A 150 1.53 4.31 -2.49
N TYR A 151 2.35 3.69 -3.34
CA TYR A 151 3.56 2.97 -2.93
C TYR A 151 4.65 3.92 -2.37
N GLY A 152 4.72 5.15 -2.87
CA GLY A 152 5.55 6.21 -2.32
C GLY A 152 5.11 6.57 -0.90
N LEU A 153 3.82 6.78 -0.66
CA LEU A 153 3.29 7.07 0.68
C LEU A 153 3.54 5.91 1.64
N ARG A 154 3.41 4.67 1.17
CA ARG A 154 3.82 3.49 1.94
C ARG A 154 5.27 3.60 2.42
N ARG A 155 6.21 3.92 1.52
CA ARG A 155 7.63 4.10 1.87
C ARG A 155 7.87 5.28 2.80
N THR A 156 7.11 6.37 2.66
CA THR A 156 7.12 7.48 3.62
C THR A 156 6.79 6.99 5.03
N PHE A 157 5.70 6.22 5.21
CA PHE A 157 5.34 5.67 6.52
C PHE A 157 6.40 4.69 7.04
N GLU A 158 6.90 3.80 6.20
CA GLU A 158 7.96 2.85 6.58
C GLU A 158 9.27 3.58 6.96
N ALA A 159 9.60 4.71 6.33
CA ALA A 159 10.75 5.53 6.69
C ALA A 159 10.58 6.17 8.07
N MET A 160 9.36 6.58 8.43
CA MET A 160 9.06 7.07 9.79
C MET A 160 9.13 5.97 10.85
N VAL A 161 8.94 4.69 10.49
CA VAL A 161 9.16 3.58 11.42
C VAL A 161 10.65 3.40 11.70
N ARG A 162 11.50 3.58 10.69
CA ARG A 162 12.95 3.31 10.76
C ARG A 162 13.81 4.47 11.29
N SER A 163 13.33 5.70 11.19
CA SER A 163 14.13 6.90 11.45
C SER A 163 13.31 8.04 12.06
N ALA A 164 13.99 9.07 12.55
CA ALA A 164 13.32 10.28 13.07
C ALA A 164 12.48 10.92 11.94
N PRO A 165 11.22 11.30 12.22
CA PRO A 165 10.32 11.78 11.19
C PRO A 165 10.77 13.13 10.63
N ALA A 166 10.82 13.25 9.31
CA ALA A 166 10.94 14.52 8.59
C ALA A 166 9.61 14.97 7.97
N VAL A 167 8.51 14.36 8.40
CA VAL A 167 7.13 14.71 8.03
C VAL A 167 6.40 15.17 9.28
N ASN A 168 5.69 16.28 9.18
CA ASN A 168 4.84 16.78 10.25
C ASN A 168 3.67 15.80 10.50
N PRO A 169 3.33 15.47 11.76
CA PRO A 169 2.19 14.63 12.10
C PRO A 169 0.86 15.04 11.42
N ASP A 170 0.59 16.33 11.25
CA ASP A 170 -0.63 16.81 10.59
C ASP A 170 -0.67 16.38 9.11
N ASN A 171 0.48 16.42 8.44
CA ASN A 171 0.60 15.98 7.04
C ASN A 171 0.44 14.46 6.90
N ILE A 172 0.71 13.69 7.96
CA ILE A 172 0.39 12.25 8.00
C ILE A 172 -1.12 12.03 8.01
N GLY A 173 -1.86 12.80 8.81
CA GLY A 173 -3.32 12.79 8.77
C GLY A 173 -3.87 13.13 7.38
N ILE A 174 -3.29 14.13 6.71
CA ILE A 174 -3.67 14.49 5.33
C ILE A 174 -3.38 13.34 4.35
N ALA A 175 -2.21 12.71 4.44
CA ALA A 175 -1.85 11.57 3.60
C ALA A 175 -2.78 10.36 3.80
N ILE A 176 -3.12 10.04 5.05
CA ILE A 176 -4.08 8.98 5.41
C ILE A 176 -5.46 9.27 4.80
N ASN A 177 -5.95 10.50 4.94
CA ASN A 177 -7.23 10.91 4.37
C ASN A 177 -7.22 10.86 2.84
N ALA A 178 -6.15 11.28 2.19
CA ALA A 178 -6.02 11.20 0.73
C ALA A 178 -6.04 9.75 0.23
N LEU A 179 -5.39 8.83 0.95
CA LEU A 179 -5.42 7.40 0.65
C LEU A 179 -6.82 6.79 0.87
N ARG A 180 -7.54 7.18 1.95
CA ARG A 180 -8.94 6.79 2.16
C ARG A 180 -9.81 7.21 0.97
N ASP A 181 -9.74 8.48 0.61
CA ASP A 181 -10.59 9.06 -0.44
C ASP A 181 -10.29 8.40 -1.79
N ARG A 182 -9.02 8.11 -2.08
CA ARG A 182 -8.62 7.34 -3.26
C ARG A 182 -9.15 5.91 -3.22
N THR A 183 -8.98 5.20 -2.10
CA THR A 183 -9.47 3.82 -1.91
C THR A 183 -10.97 3.70 -2.17
N ALA A 184 -11.75 4.71 -1.76
CA ALA A 184 -13.20 4.69 -1.91
C ALA A 184 -13.70 4.72 -3.37
N VAL A 185 -12.90 5.24 -4.31
CA VAL A 185 -13.32 5.51 -5.70
C VAL A 185 -12.39 4.92 -6.76
N GLU A 186 -11.30 4.26 -6.38
CA GLU A 186 -10.34 3.70 -7.34
C GLU A 186 -10.95 2.55 -8.14
N SER A 187 -10.72 2.52 -9.44
CA SER A 187 -11.25 1.44 -10.31
C SER A 187 -10.18 0.43 -10.71
N ASP A 188 -8.91 0.83 -10.69
CA ASP A 188 -7.78 -0.06 -10.96
C ASP A 188 -7.46 -0.91 -9.72
N GLY A 189 -7.60 -2.24 -9.84
CA GLY A 189 -7.37 -3.15 -8.73
C GLY A 189 -5.95 -3.15 -8.17
N GLN A 190 -4.93 -2.86 -8.98
CA GLN A 190 -3.55 -2.75 -8.49
C GLN A 190 -3.34 -1.45 -7.72
N VAL A 191 -3.91 -0.34 -8.19
CA VAL A 191 -3.87 0.94 -7.46
C VAL A 191 -4.62 0.81 -6.12
N LEU A 192 -5.81 0.19 -6.12
CA LEU A 192 -6.57 -0.06 -4.89
C LEU A 192 -5.76 -0.86 -3.87
N LYS A 193 -5.12 -1.94 -4.33
CA LYS A 193 -4.23 -2.76 -3.50
C LYS A 193 -3.03 -1.98 -2.96
N ALA A 194 -2.45 -1.08 -3.75
CA ALA A 194 -1.36 -0.21 -3.29
C ALA A 194 -1.83 0.77 -2.21
N CYS A 195 -3.03 1.35 -2.36
CA CYS A 195 -3.63 2.21 -1.33
C CYS A 195 -3.88 1.45 -0.02
N VAL A 196 -4.41 0.22 -0.10
CA VAL A 196 -4.57 -0.66 1.07
C VAL A 196 -3.22 -0.92 1.75
N ALA A 197 -2.18 -1.26 0.99
CA ALA A 197 -0.85 -1.51 1.53
C ALA A 197 -0.24 -0.27 2.21
N ALA A 198 -0.46 0.92 1.64
CA ALA A 198 0.00 2.18 2.22
C ALA A 198 -0.70 2.50 3.54
N LEU A 199 -2.03 2.32 3.60
CA LEU A 199 -2.79 2.51 4.84
C LEU A 199 -2.38 1.50 5.92
N LEU A 200 -2.10 0.25 5.56
CA LEU A 200 -1.58 -0.74 6.50
C LEU A 200 -0.20 -0.34 7.04
N ALA A 201 0.71 0.15 6.20
CA ALA A 201 2.00 0.66 6.68
C ALA A 201 1.86 1.87 7.61
N ALA A 202 0.87 2.73 7.38
CA ALA A 202 0.57 3.84 8.30
C ALA A 202 0.14 3.36 9.71
N THR A 203 -0.38 2.13 9.84
CA THR A 203 -0.70 1.54 11.16
C THR A 203 0.52 1.18 12.00
N ASP A 204 1.70 1.13 11.38
CA ASP A 204 2.96 0.82 12.04
C ASP A 204 3.73 2.07 12.50
N VAL A 205 3.28 3.27 12.12
CA VAL A 205 3.93 4.52 12.52
C VAL A 205 3.91 4.65 14.05
N PRO A 206 5.09 4.83 14.71
CA PRO A 206 5.16 4.96 16.15
C PRO A 206 4.34 6.13 16.70
N SER A 207 3.69 5.94 17.85
CA SER A 207 2.83 6.97 18.46
C SER A 207 3.59 8.22 18.91
N ASN A 208 4.90 8.11 19.19
CA ASN A 208 5.76 9.26 19.45
C ASN A 208 6.09 10.07 18.18
N HIS A 209 5.90 9.50 16.98
CA HIS A 209 6.06 10.20 15.71
C HIS A 209 4.75 10.78 15.21
N ALA A 210 3.63 10.07 15.38
CA ALA A 210 2.30 10.56 15.05
C ALA A 210 1.24 9.90 15.96
N PRO A 211 0.79 10.57 17.04
CA PRO A 211 -0.01 9.94 18.09
C PRO A 211 -1.28 9.21 17.64
N THR A 212 -1.96 9.73 16.61
CA THR A 212 -3.23 9.18 16.12
C THR A 212 -3.09 8.34 14.85
N ALA A 213 -1.91 8.29 14.21
CA ALA A 213 -1.73 7.72 12.87
C ALA A 213 -2.24 6.28 12.76
N ARG A 214 -1.99 5.44 13.76
CA ARG A 214 -2.48 4.05 13.78
C ARG A 214 -4.01 3.97 13.72
N ALA A 215 -4.68 4.68 14.62
CA ALA A 215 -6.13 4.65 14.74
C ALA A 215 -6.78 5.28 13.50
N ASP A 216 -6.25 6.41 13.05
CA ASP A 216 -6.73 7.12 11.87
C ASP A 216 -6.55 6.29 10.59
N ALA A 217 -5.39 5.63 10.41
CA ALA A 217 -5.13 4.76 9.26
C ALA A 217 -6.02 3.53 9.25
N THR A 218 -6.25 2.91 10.41
CA THR A 218 -7.15 1.75 10.54
C THR A 218 -8.59 2.13 10.19
N ALA A 219 -9.08 3.25 10.74
CA ALA A 219 -10.42 3.76 10.42
C ALA A 219 -10.53 4.18 8.95
N ALA A 220 -9.52 4.86 8.41
CA ALA A 220 -9.43 5.26 7.00
C ALA A 220 -9.49 4.07 6.05
N LEU A 221 -8.75 2.98 6.33
CA LEU A 221 -8.80 1.75 5.56
C LEU A 221 -10.19 1.13 5.58
N CYS A 222 -10.79 1.00 6.76
CA CYS A 222 -12.14 0.46 6.90
C CYS A 222 -13.19 1.28 6.14
N VAL A 223 -13.15 2.61 6.26
CA VAL A 223 -14.12 3.52 5.62
C VAL A 223 -13.91 3.54 4.10
N GLY A 224 -12.67 3.69 3.63
CA GLY A 224 -12.35 3.73 2.20
C GLY A 224 -12.74 2.43 1.50
N LEU A 225 -12.28 1.30 2.04
CA LEU A 225 -12.57 -0.01 1.47
C LEU A 225 -14.05 -0.38 1.60
N GLY A 226 -14.69 -0.05 2.73
CA GLY A 226 -16.13 -0.28 2.93
C GLY A 226 -16.99 0.52 1.96
N THR A 227 -16.59 1.75 1.63
CA THR A 227 -17.24 2.59 0.61
C THR A 227 -17.06 1.98 -0.78
N HIS A 228 -15.86 1.52 -1.12
CA HIS A 228 -15.60 0.85 -2.39
C HIS A 228 -16.43 -0.44 -2.55
N VAL A 229 -16.44 -1.31 -1.52
CA VAL A 229 -17.26 -2.54 -1.49
C VAL A 229 -18.76 -2.22 -1.58
N LYS A 230 -19.22 -1.12 -0.99
CA LYS A 230 -20.61 -0.65 -1.13
C LYS A 230 -20.95 -0.28 -2.58
N GLY A 231 -20.04 0.42 -3.25
CA GLY A 231 -20.18 0.83 -4.65
C GLY A 231 -20.12 -0.35 -5.65
N ALA A 232 -19.52 -1.47 -5.25
CA ALA A 232 -19.51 -2.67 -6.06
C ALA A 232 -20.94 -3.19 -6.32
N SER A 233 -21.27 -3.30 -7.60
CA SER A 233 -22.56 -3.81 -8.10
C SER A 233 -22.80 -5.27 -7.68
N GLY A 234 -23.96 -5.84 -8.01
CA GLY A 234 -24.21 -7.27 -7.81
C GLY A 234 -23.25 -8.20 -8.57
N LYS A 235 -22.38 -7.71 -9.45
CA LYS A 235 -21.40 -8.54 -10.15
C LYS A 235 -20.15 -8.80 -9.28
N ALA A 236 -19.54 -9.97 -9.46
CA ALA A 236 -18.21 -10.22 -8.93
C ALA A 236 -17.23 -9.17 -9.47
N ALA A 237 -16.44 -8.58 -8.56
CA ALA A 237 -15.37 -7.68 -8.93
C ALA A 237 -14.22 -8.45 -9.60
N GLU A 238 -13.37 -7.74 -10.31
CA GLU A 238 -12.17 -8.32 -10.90
C GLU A 238 -11.26 -8.93 -9.82
N PRO A 239 -10.49 -10.01 -10.13
CA PRO A 239 -9.65 -10.70 -9.16
C PRO A 239 -8.70 -9.78 -8.37
N ALA A 240 -8.12 -8.76 -9.03
CA ALA A 240 -7.24 -7.80 -8.37
C ALA A 240 -7.95 -6.95 -7.30
N VAL A 241 -9.22 -6.60 -7.53
CA VAL A 241 -10.05 -5.87 -6.56
C VAL A 241 -10.43 -6.79 -5.39
N LEU A 242 -10.78 -8.05 -5.67
CA LEU A 242 -11.07 -9.04 -4.64
C LEU A 242 -9.84 -9.32 -3.74
N ASP A 243 -8.65 -9.41 -4.32
CA ASP A 243 -7.39 -9.52 -3.57
C ASP A 243 -7.15 -8.29 -2.68
N ALA A 244 -7.45 -7.08 -3.16
CA ALA A 244 -7.38 -5.87 -2.34
C ALA A 244 -8.38 -5.91 -1.17
N TYR A 245 -9.60 -6.43 -1.38
CA TYR A 245 -10.59 -6.62 -0.31
C TYR A 245 -10.09 -7.58 0.76
N LEU A 246 -9.61 -8.75 0.35
CA LEU A 246 -9.08 -9.76 1.26
C LEU A 246 -7.91 -9.20 2.07
N LYS A 247 -6.93 -8.56 1.42
CA LYS A 247 -5.77 -7.97 2.09
C LYS A 247 -6.15 -6.86 3.05
N GLY A 248 -7.13 -6.02 2.70
CA GLY A 248 -7.59 -4.95 3.59
C GLY A 248 -8.27 -5.50 4.83
N VAL A 249 -9.20 -6.43 4.68
CA VAL A 249 -9.91 -7.06 5.81
C VAL A 249 -8.95 -7.84 6.71
N ASP A 250 -8.06 -8.65 6.13
CA ASP A 250 -7.09 -9.43 6.89
C ASP A 250 -6.05 -8.53 7.58
N GLY A 251 -5.59 -7.48 6.89
CA GLY A 251 -4.68 -6.50 7.47
C GLY A 251 -5.27 -5.79 8.69
N VAL A 252 -6.53 -5.34 8.63
CA VAL A 252 -7.22 -4.74 9.78
C VAL A 252 -7.36 -5.76 10.91
N ARG A 253 -7.73 -7.02 10.61
CA ARG A 253 -7.80 -8.10 11.60
C ARG A 253 -6.47 -8.29 12.33
N ILE A 254 -5.35 -8.29 11.61
CA ILE A 254 -4.01 -8.40 12.18
C ILE A 254 -3.70 -7.19 13.07
N VAL A 255 -4.04 -5.97 12.63
CA VAL A 255 -3.82 -4.73 13.41
C VAL A 255 -4.60 -4.73 14.72
N LEU A 256 -5.88 -5.12 14.69
CA LEU A 256 -6.72 -5.19 15.91
C LEU A 256 -6.31 -6.33 16.84
N ALA A 257 -5.69 -7.40 16.33
CA ALA A 257 -5.22 -8.51 17.15
C ALA A 257 -3.90 -8.23 17.89
N ARG A 258 -3.26 -7.07 17.67
CA ARG A 258 -1.95 -6.75 18.28
C ARG A 258 -2.07 -6.61 19.81
N PRO A 259 -1.25 -7.33 20.59
CA PRO A 259 -1.31 -7.26 22.04
C PRO A 259 -0.85 -5.89 22.56
N GLY A 260 -1.45 -5.43 23.65
CA GLY A 260 -1.06 -4.20 24.34
C GLY A 260 -1.52 -2.91 23.66
N ILE A 261 -2.28 -2.99 22.56
CA ILE A 261 -2.81 -1.84 21.85
C ILE A 261 -4.31 -1.72 22.15
N ALA A 262 -4.72 -0.57 22.69
CA ALA A 262 -6.14 -0.27 22.92
C ALA A 262 -6.83 0.07 21.58
N ILE A 263 -7.92 -0.65 21.28
CA ILE A 263 -8.77 -0.37 20.12
C ILE A 263 -9.76 0.72 20.49
N THR A 264 -9.76 1.82 19.75
CA THR A 264 -10.72 2.91 19.96
C THR A 264 -12.12 2.52 19.47
N ALA A 265 -13.16 3.15 20.02
CA ALA A 265 -14.53 2.94 19.57
C ALA A 265 -14.70 3.28 18.07
N THR A 266 -14.00 4.31 17.58
CA THR A 266 -13.99 4.70 16.16
C THR A 266 -13.40 3.60 15.27
N GLU A 267 -12.25 3.02 15.63
CA GLU A 267 -11.64 1.91 14.90
C GLU A 267 -12.57 0.70 14.85
N ALA A 268 -13.11 0.30 16.01
CA ALA A 268 -13.96 -0.86 16.13
C ALA A 268 -15.29 -0.66 15.37
N LYS A 269 -15.89 0.53 15.43
CA LYS A 269 -17.09 0.87 14.66
C LYS A 269 -16.83 0.82 13.15
N ALA A 270 -15.71 1.38 12.69
CA ALA A 270 -15.34 1.32 11.27
C ALA A 270 -15.08 -0.13 10.80
N ALA A 271 -14.43 -0.96 11.61
CA ALA A 271 -14.20 -2.37 11.32
C ALA A 271 -15.50 -3.19 11.25
N CYS A 272 -16.46 -2.93 12.15
CA CYS A 272 -17.80 -3.50 12.09
C CYS A 272 -18.52 -3.09 10.80
N GLU A 273 -18.39 -1.83 10.36
CA GLU A 273 -18.97 -1.37 9.10
C GLU A 273 -18.35 -2.11 7.91
N LEU A 274 -17.02 -2.15 7.79
CA LEU A 274 -16.33 -2.87 6.71
C LEU A 274 -16.79 -4.33 6.65
N SER A 275 -16.91 -4.98 7.80
CA SER A 275 -17.36 -6.37 7.90
C SER A 275 -18.80 -6.56 7.40
N GLY A 276 -19.70 -5.66 7.80
CA GLY A 276 -21.07 -5.64 7.29
C GLY A 276 -21.15 -5.39 5.79
N ARG A 277 -20.29 -4.53 5.24
CA ARG A 277 -20.21 -4.26 3.79
C ARG A 277 -19.79 -5.50 3.01
N CYS A 278 -18.81 -6.27 3.50
CA CYS A 278 -18.35 -7.51 2.87
C CYS A 278 -19.44 -8.59 2.86
N ALA A 279 -20.13 -8.80 3.98
CA ALA A 279 -21.25 -9.75 4.05
C ALA A 279 -22.41 -9.33 3.13
N ALA A 280 -22.77 -8.04 3.13
CA ALA A 280 -23.80 -7.51 2.24
C ALA A 280 -23.42 -7.65 0.75
N TYR A 281 -22.13 -7.52 0.42
CA TYR A 281 -21.63 -7.74 -0.94
C TYR A 281 -21.85 -9.19 -1.39
N GLY A 282 -21.53 -10.18 -0.55
CA GLY A 282 -21.86 -11.58 -0.82
C GLY A 282 -23.35 -11.80 -1.11
N VAL A 283 -24.25 -11.16 -0.34
CA VAL A 283 -25.70 -11.26 -0.57
C VAL A 283 -26.10 -10.66 -1.93
N ARG A 284 -25.55 -9.49 -2.29
CA ARG A 284 -25.83 -8.85 -3.59
C ARG A 284 -25.35 -9.71 -4.76
N ILE A 285 -24.19 -10.36 -4.62
CA ILE A 285 -23.65 -11.25 -5.65
C ILE A 285 -24.60 -12.41 -5.93
N LEU A 286 -25.03 -13.14 -4.90
CA LEU A 286 -25.91 -14.29 -5.10
C LEU A 286 -27.29 -13.87 -5.63
N ARG A 287 -27.90 -12.81 -5.06
CA ARG A 287 -29.21 -12.33 -5.52
C ARG A 287 -29.23 -11.92 -6.99
N SER A 288 -28.15 -11.36 -7.48
CA SER A 288 -28.04 -10.92 -8.88
C SER A 288 -27.46 -11.99 -9.81
N LYS A 289 -27.12 -13.18 -9.27
CA LYS A 289 -26.39 -14.24 -10.00
C LYS A 289 -25.11 -13.72 -10.63
N GLY A 290 -24.40 -12.86 -9.89
CA GLY A 290 -23.22 -12.15 -10.35
C GLY A 290 -21.92 -12.96 -10.38
N LEU A 291 -21.97 -14.25 -10.02
CA LEU A 291 -20.89 -15.22 -10.19
C LEU A 291 -21.34 -16.28 -11.21
N ALA A 292 -20.60 -16.39 -12.31
CA ALA A 292 -20.88 -17.39 -13.34
C ALA A 292 -20.40 -18.79 -12.91
N ALA A 293 -21.00 -19.83 -13.50
CA ALA A 293 -20.51 -21.19 -13.38
C ALA A 293 -19.08 -21.26 -13.98
N GLY A 294 -18.08 -21.57 -13.14
CA GLY A 294 -16.67 -21.62 -13.53
C GLY A 294 -15.78 -20.53 -12.91
N GLU A 295 -16.34 -19.51 -12.25
CA GLU A 295 -15.55 -18.49 -11.52
C GLU A 295 -15.14 -18.97 -10.12
N SER A 296 -14.48 -20.13 -10.05
CA SER A 296 -14.08 -20.77 -8.79
C SER A 296 -13.09 -19.92 -7.99
N GLU A 297 -12.15 -19.25 -8.67
CA GLU A 297 -11.17 -18.36 -8.03
C GLU A 297 -11.84 -17.15 -7.37
N SER A 298 -12.70 -16.43 -8.09
CA SER A 298 -13.45 -15.30 -7.53
C SER A 298 -14.32 -15.72 -6.34
N ARG A 299 -14.96 -16.89 -6.43
CA ARG A 299 -15.77 -17.46 -5.34
C ARG A 299 -14.91 -17.79 -4.12
N GLU A 300 -13.74 -18.40 -4.33
CA GLU A 300 -12.79 -18.73 -3.26
C GLU A 300 -12.32 -17.46 -2.55
N VAL A 301 -11.82 -16.46 -3.30
CA VAL A 301 -11.35 -15.20 -2.71
C VAL A 301 -12.47 -14.49 -1.97
N LEU A 302 -13.68 -14.41 -2.53
CA LEU A 302 -14.84 -13.84 -1.84
C LEU A 302 -15.20 -14.59 -0.56
N SER A 303 -15.18 -15.93 -0.58
CA SER A 303 -15.46 -16.74 0.61
C SER A 303 -14.44 -16.48 1.72
N ASN A 304 -13.15 -16.35 1.35
CA ASN A 304 -12.07 -15.99 2.26
C ASN A 304 -12.23 -14.57 2.80
N THR A 305 -12.61 -13.60 1.95
CA THR A 305 -12.91 -12.22 2.39
C THR A 305 -14.05 -12.20 3.39
N ILE A 306 -15.14 -12.94 3.13
CA ILE A 306 -16.30 -13.02 4.02
C ILE A 306 -15.91 -13.68 5.35
N ALA A 307 -15.16 -14.79 5.33
CA ALA A 307 -14.67 -15.45 6.55
C ALA A 307 -13.77 -14.53 7.39
N ALA A 308 -12.84 -13.82 6.74
CA ALA A 308 -11.98 -12.85 7.40
C ALA A 308 -12.81 -11.70 8.01
N SER A 309 -13.85 -11.25 7.29
CA SER A 309 -14.74 -10.18 7.74
C SER A 309 -15.59 -10.59 8.95
N GLU A 310 -16.04 -11.84 9.01
CA GLU A 310 -16.76 -12.36 10.18
C GLU A 310 -15.86 -12.40 11.42
N THR A 311 -14.60 -12.82 11.25
CA THR A 311 -13.61 -12.81 12.33
C THR A 311 -13.34 -11.38 12.80
N LEU A 312 -13.18 -10.45 11.86
CA LEU A 312 -12.98 -9.03 12.14
C LEU A 312 -14.17 -8.44 12.92
N LEU A 313 -15.40 -8.76 12.52
CA LEU A 313 -16.61 -8.34 13.21
C LEU A 313 -16.63 -8.83 14.66
N GLY A 314 -16.28 -10.10 14.89
CA GLY A 314 -16.21 -10.66 16.25
C GLY A 314 -15.22 -9.93 17.15
N GLN A 315 -14.02 -9.62 16.63
CA GLN A 315 -13.00 -8.86 17.35
C GLN A 315 -13.46 -7.43 17.66
N ALA A 316 -13.97 -6.72 16.66
CA ALA A 316 -14.43 -5.35 16.81
C ALA A 316 -15.65 -5.23 17.75
N ALA A 317 -16.57 -6.19 17.70
CA ALA A 317 -17.71 -6.27 18.62
C ALA A 317 -17.27 -6.45 20.08
N LEU A 318 -16.27 -7.29 20.31
CA LEU A 318 -15.70 -7.49 21.64
C LEU A 318 -15.10 -6.18 22.18
N SER A 319 -14.41 -5.42 21.35
CA SER A 319 -13.87 -4.10 21.72
C SER A 319 -14.96 -3.07 22.01
N LEU A 320 -15.98 -2.94 21.15
CA LEU A 320 -17.09 -1.98 21.35
C LEU A 320 -17.90 -2.25 22.61
N SER A 321 -18.00 -3.51 23.02
CA SER A 321 -18.77 -3.94 24.19
C SER A 321 -17.94 -4.06 25.47
N ALA A 322 -16.70 -3.54 25.48
CA ALA A 322 -15.77 -3.69 26.60
C ALA A 322 -15.59 -5.15 27.06
N GLY A 323 -15.58 -6.09 26.11
CA GLY A 323 -15.37 -7.52 26.37
C GLY A 323 -16.64 -8.35 26.62
N VAL A 324 -17.82 -7.72 26.64
CA VAL A 324 -19.08 -8.38 27.04
C VAL A 324 -19.73 -9.15 25.89
N LEU A 325 -19.79 -8.56 24.70
CA LEU A 325 -20.49 -9.15 23.55
C LEU A 325 -19.58 -10.12 22.80
N ARG A 326 -19.92 -11.41 22.86
CA ARG A 326 -19.34 -12.45 22.01
C ARG A 326 -20.35 -12.86 20.96
N LEU A 327 -20.01 -12.63 19.70
CA LEU A 327 -20.88 -13.02 18.60
C LEU A 327 -20.75 -14.52 18.33
N PRO A 328 -21.87 -15.24 18.11
CA PRO A 328 -21.81 -16.63 17.68
C PRO A 328 -21.17 -16.70 16.29
N ARG A 329 -20.33 -17.72 16.08
CA ARG A 329 -19.80 -18.04 14.76
C ARG A 329 -20.94 -18.55 13.87
N ARG A 330 -21.08 -17.94 12.71
CA ARG A 330 -22.09 -18.24 11.68
C ARG A 330 -21.50 -18.94 10.46
N ASP A 331 -20.18 -18.98 10.32
CA ASP A 331 -19.49 -19.64 9.20
C ASP A 331 -19.93 -19.09 7.83
N LEU A 332 -20.01 -17.76 7.73
CA LEU A 332 -20.52 -17.09 6.54
C LEU A 332 -19.66 -17.38 5.30
N GLY A 333 -18.33 -17.45 5.46
CA GLY A 333 -17.43 -17.79 4.37
C GLY A 333 -17.67 -19.20 3.83
N ASP A 334 -17.75 -20.20 4.72
CA ASP A 334 -18.02 -21.58 4.34
C ASP A 334 -19.41 -21.71 3.68
N LYS A 335 -20.43 -21.06 4.25
CA LYS A 335 -21.78 -21.04 3.66
C LYS A 335 -21.80 -20.39 2.28
N PHE A 336 -21.05 -19.30 2.08
CA PHE A 336 -20.90 -18.68 0.76
C PHE A 336 -20.19 -19.59 -0.24
N SER A 337 -19.12 -20.26 0.18
CA SER A 337 -18.37 -21.18 -0.69
C SER A 337 -19.26 -22.31 -1.24
N ARG A 338 -20.20 -22.80 -0.42
CA ARG A 338 -21.15 -23.87 -0.76
C ARG A 338 -22.42 -23.39 -1.44
N ALA A 339 -22.65 -22.08 -1.55
CA ALA A 339 -23.85 -21.48 -2.16
C ALA A 339 -23.82 -21.58 -3.69
N VAL A 340 -23.93 -22.80 -4.21
CA VAL A 340 -23.86 -23.13 -5.65
C VAL A 340 -25.23 -23.44 -6.27
N ASP A 341 -26.25 -23.61 -5.43
CA ASP A 341 -27.62 -23.89 -5.81
C ASP A 341 -28.59 -23.03 -4.97
N VAL A 342 -29.86 -22.97 -5.38
CA VAL A 342 -30.86 -22.09 -4.75
C VAL A 342 -31.03 -22.36 -3.26
N ASN A 343 -30.96 -23.62 -2.81
CA ASN A 343 -31.17 -23.93 -1.40
C ASN A 343 -29.98 -23.47 -0.56
N SER A 344 -28.75 -23.75 -1.03
CA SER A 344 -27.52 -23.33 -0.35
C SER A 344 -27.32 -21.81 -0.39
N GLU A 345 -27.76 -21.14 -1.46
CA GLU A 345 -27.81 -19.67 -1.56
C GLU A 345 -28.75 -19.05 -0.52
N VAL A 346 -29.97 -19.59 -0.37
CA VAL A 346 -30.94 -19.10 0.62
C VAL A 346 -30.39 -19.23 2.04
N VAL A 347 -29.67 -20.31 2.35
CA VAL A 347 -29.02 -20.48 3.66
C VAL A 347 -28.03 -19.36 3.94
N PHE A 348 -27.10 -19.08 3.00
CA PHE A 348 -26.16 -17.97 3.17
C PHE A 348 -26.89 -16.63 3.29
N ILE A 349 -27.86 -16.35 2.41
CA ILE A 349 -28.58 -15.06 2.37
C ILE A 349 -29.30 -14.80 3.71
N ASN A 350 -29.97 -15.80 4.28
CA ASN A 350 -30.67 -15.67 5.55
C ASN A 350 -29.69 -15.39 6.70
N GLU A 351 -28.57 -16.11 6.74
CA GLU A 351 -27.55 -15.97 7.78
C GLU A 351 -26.84 -14.62 7.71
N ALA A 352 -26.46 -14.19 6.51
CA ALA A 352 -25.87 -12.87 6.30
C ALA A 352 -26.90 -11.77 6.63
N SER A 353 -28.16 -11.93 6.24
CA SER A 353 -29.23 -10.96 6.51
C SER A 353 -29.57 -10.86 8.00
N ALA A 354 -29.39 -11.92 8.79
CA ALA A 354 -29.47 -11.85 10.25
C ALA A 354 -28.36 -10.96 10.87
N VAL A 355 -27.27 -10.72 10.14
CA VAL A 355 -26.19 -9.79 10.55
C VAL A 355 -26.41 -8.39 9.98
N VAL A 356 -26.65 -8.27 8.67
CA VAL A 356 -26.60 -7.00 7.94
C VAL A 356 -27.95 -6.51 7.40
N GLY A 357 -29.04 -7.23 7.65
CA GLY A 357 -30.40 -6.79 7.31
C GLY A 357 -30.86 -5.59 8.14
N SER A 358 -32.00 -5.00 7.78
CA SER A 358 -32.59 -3.83 8.48
C SER A 358 -32.80 -4.05 9.98
N GLU A 359 -33.20 -5.26 10.40
CA GLU A 359 -33.33 -5.69 11.79
C GLU A 359 -32.19 -6.64 12.25
N GLY A 360 -31.11 -6.68 11.47
CA GLY A 360 -29.95 -7.53 11.71
C GLY A 360 -29.16 -7.13 12.95
N LEU A 361 -28.18 -7.94 13.31
CA LEU A 361 -27.27 -7.70 14.43
C LEU A 361 -26.67 -6.28 14.42
N LEU A 362 -26.22 -5.81 13.26
CA LEU A 362 -25.52 -4.53 13.14
C LEU A 362 -26.41 -3.30 13.34
N SER A 363 -27.75 -3.43 13.27
CA SER A 363 -28.66 -2.31 13.57
C SER A 363 -29.04 -2.19 15.04
N LYS A 364 -28.49 -3.05 15.91
CA LYS A 364 -28.76 -3.11 17.35
C LYS A 364 -27.55 -2.63 18.16
N PRO A 365 -27.72 -2.29 19.46
CA PRO A 365 -26.60 -1.99 20.34
C PRO A 365 -25.60 -3.16 20.44
N PRO A 366 -24.29 -2.90 20.61
CA PRO A 366 -23.63 -1.59 20.68
C PRO A 366 -23.25 -1.02 19.31
N PHE A 367 -23.71 -1.66 18.22
CA PHE A 367 -23.36 -1.24 16.87
C PHE A 367 -24.19 -0.03 16.48
N ASP A 368 -25.51 -0.09 16.50
CA ASP A 368 -26.40 1.03 16.18
C ASP A 368 -26.15 1.62 14.77
N PHE A 369 -25.93 0.77 13.76
CA PHE A 369 -25.99 1.24 12.37
C PHE A 369 -27.46 1.52 11.95
N PRO A 370 -27.72 2.52 11.09
CA PRO A 370 -29.07 2.78 10.61
C PRO A 370 -29.72 1.55 9.96
N LYS A 371 -31.04 1.40 10.12
CA LYS A 371 -31.79 0.36 9.39
C LYS A 371 -31.63 0.58 7.89
N GLY A 372 -31.43 -0.49 7.14
CA GLY A 372 -31.20 -0.42 5.69
C GLY A 372 -29.78 0.02 5.30
N HIS A 373 -28.87 0.25 6.26
CA HIS A 373 -27.53 0.77 5.97
C HIS A 373 -26.71 -0.14 5.06
N PHE A 374 -26.85 -1.46 5.19
CA PHE A 374 -26.08 -2.45 4.44
C PHE A 374 -26.87 -3.16 3.34
N LEU A 375 -28.09 -3.62 3.65
CA LEU A 375 -29.07 -4.17 2.72
C LEU A 375 -30.39 -3.41 2.91
N PRO A 376 -31.01 -2.92 1.82
CA PRO A 376 -32.29 -2.21 1.89
C PRO A 376 -33.44 -3.12 2.33
#